data_AF-A0A9D1LIM4-F1
#
_entry.id   AF-A0A9D1LIM4-F1
#
_cell.length_a   1.000
_cell.length_b   1.000
_cell.length_c   1.000
_cell.angle_alpha   90.00
_cell.angle_beta   90.00
_cell.angle_gamma   90.00
#
_symmetry.space_group_name_H-M   'P 1'
#
loop_
_entity.id
_entity.type
_entity.pdbx_description
1 polymer ?
#
loop_
_entity_poly.entity_id
_entity_poly.type
_entity_poly.pdbx_seq_one_letter_code
_entity_poly.pdbx_strand_id
1 'polypeptide(L)'
;MKICKKSFYLLTLFTVMVTFSLFIGKVNAGSYDLYQVRYKCPVRTEASDKSSSIKNGNDTVYVYPNQQLEYIKSATGPNEGNNNATWYAVKFDYAAREYTGYVAKACMYDVKTYSYSDDTSFEQSISSFPDSYKPYLRKLHAMHSNWTFKADYTGLDWEASAEAESQKGTSAISYLYPSLIFKDSMNPNGIIVDGTSWYAPAKDAVKYYMDPRNFLTEKGIFMFQSLAYNSSEDSSVQELLNGTFMEGSFTENGVKKTYAQAFIEAGKEANVSAVHLASRAIQEMGTNGSSASSGTVSGYEGYYNFYNIGATSGEDNYLKGLEYAKNQGWNSIQKAITGGAKFIGSSYISIGQDTIYFQKFNVSSYRTRLEYTHQYQTNIMAPESESANIYTSNKESGKLNNNYTFIIPVYNNRPDAAFKVSRTDTVGGSTTPTPPDSNQGGNSSSDSGNNSGGSNENPSLTAEQIINNAGYKIVNGYFTKVTLGEDVSSIRSYLEGLGAEVYITDKNLNFKFTGKVSTEDLITINDKTYEIAVYGDASGDGSVNIKDLLYIQKYLLGSQSLTESNKEAADVSHDGKITIKDLLLVQKYLLGTGSITQ
;
A
#
# COMPACT_ATOMS: atom_id res chain seq x y z
N MET A 1 -37.30 70.58 -0.13
CA MET A 1 -37.03 70.97 1.27
C MET A 1 -37.68 69.92 2.18
N LYS A 2 -36.90 69.25 3.05
CA LYS A 2 -37.23 68.55 4.33
C LYS A 2 -38.60 67.84 4.48
N ILE A 3 -38.85 66.72 5.18
CA ILE A 3 -38.19 65.72 6.05
C ILE A 3 -39.36 64.80 6.52
N CYS A 4 -39.10 63.52 6.84
CA CYS A 4 -39.89 62.60 7.72
C CYS A 4 -41.31 62.18 7.28
N LYS A 5 -41.85 60.99 7.56
CA LYS A 5 -41.59 59.91 8.54
C LYS A 5 -42.19 58.63 7.92
N LYS A 6 -41.54 57.47 8.00
CA LYS A 6 -42.20 56.16 7.85
C LYS A 6 -41.92 55.30 9.08
N SER A 7 -43.01 54.79 9.65
CA SER A 7 -43.08 54.04 10.89
C SER A 7 -42.59 52.61 10.69
N PHE A 8 -41.78 52.13 11.64
CA PHE A 8 -41.33 50.74 11.77
C PHE A 8 -42.50 49.82 12.19
N TYR A 9 -42.63 48.67 11.53
CA TYR A 9 -43.36 47.50 12.04
C TYR A 9 -42.32 46.47 12.50
N LEU A 10 -42.36 46.12 13.78
CA LEU A 10 -41.55 45.06 14.38
C LEU A 10 -42.38 43.77 14.35
N LEU A 11 -41.97 42.78 13.54
CA LEU A 11 -42.57 41.45 13.51
C LEU A 11 -41.66 40.49 14.28
N THR A 12 -42.07 40.13 15.49
CA THR A 12 -41.42 39.11 16.32
C THR A 12 -41.75 37.72 15.77
N LEU A 13 -40.79 37.09 15.09
CA LEU A 13 -40.87 35.70 14.65
C LEU A 13 -40.42 34.79 15.81
N PHE A 14 -41.35 34.04 16.39
CA PHE A 14 -41.09 33.05 17.42
C PHE A 14 -40.53 31.78 16.75
N THR A 15 -39.21 31.57 16.80
CA THR A 15 -38.56 30.34 16.35
C THR A 15 -38.79 29.24 17.40
N VAL A 16 -39.63 28.27 17.06
CA VAL A 16 -39.75 27.01 17.82
C VAL A 16 -38.53 26.14 17.47
N MET A 17 -37.47 26.19 18.27
CA MET A 17 -36.44 25.16 18.27
C MET A 17 -37.02 23.89 18.89
N VAL A 18 -37.47 22.96 18.06
CA VAL A 18 -37.73 21.58 18.49
C VAL A 18 -36.36 20.91 18.64
N THR A 19 -35.82 20.91 19.85
CA THR A 19 -34.67 20.08 20.20
C THR A 19 -35.13 18.62 20.21
N PHE A 20 -34.88 17.91 19.11
CA PHE A 20 -34.94 16.45 19.08
C PHE A 20 -33.78 15.93 19.93
N SER A 21 -33.99 15.81 21.24
CA SER A 21 -33.08 15.10 22.13
C SER A 21 -33.20 13.62 21.82
N LEU A 22 -32.46 13.15 20.81
CA LEU A 22 -32.17 11.73 20.66
C LEU A 22 -31.50 11.32 21.97
N PHE A 23 -32.15 10.43 22.74
CA PHE A 23 -31.53 9.78 23.88
C PHE A 23 -30.39 8.91 23.33
N ILE A 24 -29.20 9.49 23.20
CA ILE A 24 -27.96 8.73 23.02
C ILE A 24 -27.73 8.07 24.37
N GLY A 25 -27.94 6.74 24.43
CA GLY A 25 -27.65 5.97 25.63
C GLY A 25 -26.20 6.20 26.05
N LYS A 26 -25.95 6.47 27.34
CA LYS A 26 -24.59 6.66 27.87
C LYS A 26 -23.72 5.50 27.42
N VAL A 27 -22.62 5.79 26.72
CA VAL A 27 -21.60 4.80 26.40
C VAL A 27 -20.69 4.69 27.62
N ASN A 28 -20.49 3.48 28.14
CA ASN A 28 -19.57 3.29 29.26
C ASN A 28 -18.16 3.70 28.83
N ALA A 29 -17.46 4.43 29.71
CA ALA A 29 -16.05 4.73 29.52
C ALA A 29 -15.29 3.43 29.26
N GLY A 30 -14.53 3.40 28.17
CA GLY A 30 -13.81 2.24 27.70
C GLY A 30 -12.33 2.54 27.53
N SER A 31 -11.50 1.51 27.71
CA SER A 31 -10.10 1.55 27.32
C SER A 31 -9.90 0.65 26.11
N TYR A 32 -9.22 1.16 25.09
CA TYR A 32 -8.80 0.41 23.93
C TYR A 32 -7.31 0.15 24.02
N ASP A 33 -6.95 -1.08 24.35
CA ASP A 33 -5.57 -1.52 24.35
C ASP A 33 -5.13 -1.88 22.93
N LEU A 34 -4.02 -1.28 22.51
CA LEU A 34 -3.39 -1.53 21.24
C LEU A 34 -2.28 -2.56 21.41
N TYR A 35 -2.58 -3.76 20.92
CA TYR A 35 -1.66 -4.90 20.88
C TYR A 35 -1.00 -4.96 19.51
N GLN A 36 0.25 -4.52 19.42
CA GLN A 36 1.01 -4.47 18.16
C GLN A 36 2.18 -5.44 18.16
N VAL A 37 2.34 -6.12 17.04
CA VAL A 37 3.40 -7.08 16.82
C VAL A 37 4.70 -6.35 16.52
N ARG A 38 5.78 -6.76 17.19
CA ARG A 38 7.12 -6.21 17.01
C ARG A 38 7.92 -7.00 15.98
N TYR A 39 7.77 -8.33 15.99
CA TYR A 39 8.52 -9.24 15.14
C TYR A 39 7.59 -10.22 14.43
N LYS A 40 8.00 -10.70 13.25
CA LYS A 40 7.28 -11.80 12.59
C LYS A 40 7.31 -13.02 13.51
N CYS A 41 6.15 -13.49 13.94
CA CYS A 41 6.05 -14.62 14.87
C CYS A 41 5.02 -15.64 14.41
N PRO A 42 5.31 -16.95 14.55
CA PRO A 42 4.33 -17.99 14.26
C PRO A 42 3.23 -17.94 15.32
N VAL A 43 1.98 -18.10 14.87
CA VAL A 43 0.85 -18.21 15.78
C VAL A 43 0.72 -19.66 16.23
N ARG A 44 0.61 -19.88 17.53
CA ARG A 44 0.64 -21.20 18.17
C ARG A 44 -0.77 -21.67 18.54
N THR A 45 -0.97 -22.99 18.55
CA THR A 45 -2.24 -23.60 18.97
C THR A 45 -2.44 -23.49 20.48
N GLU A 46 -1.35 -23.41 21.25
CA GLU A 46 -1.35 -23.27 22.71
C GLU A 46 -0.29 -22.25 23.16
N ALA A 47 -0.33 -21.86 24.43
CA ALA A 47 0.64 -20.93 25.04
C ALA A 47 2.02 -21.58 25.27
N SER A 48 2.66 -22.06 24.20
CA SER A 48 3.99 -22.65 24.25
C SER A 48 4.68 -22.62 22.90
N ASP A 49 5.99 -22.32 22.91
CA ASP A 49 6.88 -22.45 21.75
C ASP A 49 7.06 -23.89 21.25
N LYS A 50 6.75 -24.88 22.10
CA LYS A 50 6.73 -26.31 21.78
C LYS A 50 5.45 -26.77 21.10
N SER A 51 4.39 -25.96 21.14
CA SER A 51 3.12 -26.32 20.51
C SER A 51 3.18 -26.13 18.99
N SER A 52 2.28 -26.82 18.29
CA SER A 52 2.17 -26.70 16.83
C SER A 52 1.80 -25.27 16.43
N SER A 53 2.30 -24.83 15.28
CA SER A 53 1.82 -23.57 14.70
C SER A 53 0.46 -23.77 14.04
N ILE A 54 -0.36 -22.74 14.08
CA ILE A 54 -1.61 -22.66 13.30
C ILE A 54 -1.25 -22.73 11.81
N LYS A 55 -2.08 -23.43 11.05
CA LYS A 55 -1.90 -23.67 9.63
C LYS A 55 -3.03 -23.07 8.79
N ASN A 56 -2.68 -22.55 7.62
CA ASN A 56 -3.60 -22.23 6.52
C ASN A 56 -3.24 -23.13 5.33
N GLY A 57 -3.94 -24.24 5.15
CA GLY A 57 -3.44 -25.32 4.30
C GLY A 57 -2.12 -25.88 4.86
N ASN A 58 -1.07 -25.89 4.06
CA ASN A 58 0.28 -26.32 4.50
C ASN A 58 1.09 -25.19 5.16
N ASP A 59 0.69 -23.95 4.93
CA ASP A 59 1.44 -22.77 5.35
C ASP A 59 1.24 -22.47 6.82
N THR A 60 2.33 -22.11 7.51
CA THR A 60 2.25 -21.60 8.88
C THR A 60 1.64 -20.21 8.87
N VAL A 61 0.67 -19.97 9.75
CA VAL A 61 0.11 -18.63 9.97
C VAL A 61 1.06 -17.84 10.84
N TYR A 62 1.48 -16.69 10.32
CA TYR A 62 2.33 -15.73 11.03
C TYR A 62 1.56 -14.44 11.30
N VAL A 63 1.93 -13.78 12.40
CA VAL A 63 1.70 -12.34 12.57
C VAL A 63 2.95 -11.57 12.15
N TYR A 64 2.79 -10.35 11.63
CA TYR A 64 3.86 -9.55 11.04
C TYR A 64 4.10 -8.24 11.81
N PRO A 65 5.31 -7.65 11.74
CA PRO A 65 5.60 -6.37 12.40
C PRO A 65 4.54 -5.30 12.11
N ASN A 66 4.18 -4.54 13.15
CA ASN A 66 3.14 -3.51 13.18
C ASN A 66 1.69 -3.99 12.95
N GLN A 67 1.45 -5.30 12.79
CA GLN A 67 0.09 -5.83 12.74
C GLN A 67 -0.60 -5.62 14.10
N GLN A 68 -1.82 -5.08 14.05
CA GLN A 68 -2.68 -4.95 15.22
C GLN A 68 -3.41 -6.27 15.46
N LEU A 69 -3.40 -6.75 16.70
CA LEU A 69 -4.10 -7.96 17.12
C LEU A 69 -5.22 -7.61 18.10
N GLU A 70 -6.32 -8.35 18.06
CA GLU A 70 -7.34 -8.30 19.10
C GLU A 70 -6.90 -9.22 20.25
N TYR A 71 -6.72 -8.65 21.43
CA TYR A 71 -6.40 -9.42 22.64
C TYR A 71 -7.65 -10.11 23.19
N ILE A 72 -7.51 -11.38 23.56
CA ILE A 72 -8.55 -12.16 24.23
C ILE A 72 -8.20 -12.31 25.72
N LYS A 73 -7.03 -12.89 26.00
CA LYS A 73 -6.58 -13.19 27.37
C LYS A 73 -5.08 -13.46 27.44
N SER A 74 -4.51 -13.34 28.64
CA SER A 74 -3.15 -13.76 28.94
C SER A 74 -3.10 -15.24 29.36
N ALA A 75 -1.99 -15.89 29.07
CA ALA A 75 -1.65 -17.24 29.48
C ALA A 75 -0.16 -17.33 29.84
N THR A 76 0.24 -18.46 30.41
CA THR A 76 1.64 -18.73 30.78
C THR A 76 2.08 -20.05 30.18
N GLY A 77 3.30 -20.10 29.69
CA GLY A 77 3.93 -21.35 29.30
C GLY A 77 5.32 -21.18 28.69
N PRO A 78 5.94 -22.28 28.22
CA PRO A 78 7.32 -22.28 27.77
C PRO A 78 7.55 -21.34 26.58
N ASN A 79 8.64 -20.56 26.63
CA ASN A 79 9.18 -19.79 25.51
C ASN A 79 10.69 -19.63 25.66
N GLU A 80 11.48 -20.17 24.73
CA GLU A 80 12.93 -19.98 24.61
C GLU A 80 13.69 -20.23 25.93
N GLY A 81 13.38 -21.36 26.58
CA GLY A 81 14.01 -21.76 27.84
C GLY A 81 13.40 -21.17 29.11
N ASN A 82 12.51 -20.17 29.00
CA ASN A 82 11.67 -19.72 30.12
C ASN A 82 10.38 -20.55 30.17
N ASN A 83 10.24 -21.40 31.19
CA ASN A 83 9.05 -22.26 31.36
C ASN A 83 7.77 -21.49 31.71
N ASN A 84 7.87 -20.26 32.21
CA ASN A 84 6.75 -19.44 32.70
C ASN A 84 6.68 -18.09 31.97
N ALA A 85 6.90 -18.07 30.66
CA ALA A 85 6.76 -16.85 29.86
C ALA A 85 5.28 -16.47 29.65
N THR A 86 5.00 -15.17 29.50
CA THR A 86 3.65 -14.69 29.19
C THR A 86 3.35 -14.86 27.70
N TRP A 87 2.17 -15.40 27.41
CA TRP A 87 1.58 -15.51 26.08
C TRP A 87 0.26 -14.77 26.04
N TYR A 88 -0.10 -14.25 24.88
CA TYR A 88 -1.42 -13.68 24.64
C TYR A 88 -2.19 -14.56 23.67
N ALA A 89 -3.40 -14.95 24.08
CA ALA A 89 -4.42 -15.42 23.17
C ALA A 89 -4.93 -14.22 22.38
N VAL A 90 -4.87 -14.31 21.06
CA VAL A 90 -5.16 -13.22 20.13
C VAL A 90 -6.09 -13.67 19.03
N LYS A 91 -6.83 -12.72 18.47
CA LYS A 91 -7.66 -12.86 17.28
C LYS A 91 -7.24 -11.84 16.23
N PHE A 92 -7.18 -12.25 14.97
CA PHE A 92 -6.74 -11.40 13.85
C PHE A 92 -7.18 -12.00 12.52
N ASP A 93 -7.18 -11.19 11.47
CA ASP A 93 -7.41 -11.66 10.12
C ASP A 93 -6.11 -12.00 9.40
N TYR A 94 -6.12 -13.10 8.65
CA TYR A 94 -5.06 -13.50 7.74
C TYR A 94 -5.69 -14.13 6.49
N ALA A 95 -5.30 -13.65 5.30
CA ALA A 95 -5.88 -14.09 4.03
C ALA A 95 -7.42 -14.10 4.06
N ALA A 96 -8.02 -12.98 4.46
CA ALA A 96 -9.48 -12.76 4.56
C ALA A 96 -10.25 -13.68 5.53
N ARG A 97 -9.54 -14.41 6.39
CA ARG A 97 -10.09 -15.35 7.37
C ARG A 97 -9.72 -14.91 8.78
N GLU A 98 -10.63 -15.12 9.73
CA GLU A 98 -10.36 -14.87 11.14
C GLU A 98 -9.64 -16.07 11.77
N TYR A 99 -8.55 -15.81 12.49
CA TYR A 99 -7.81 -16.80 13.27
C TYR A 99 -7.79 -16.43 14.74
N THR A 100 -7.82 -17.44 15.60
CA THR A 100 -7.52 -17.32 17.03
C THR A 100 -6.35 -18.23 17.37
N GLY A 101 -5.39 -17.72 18.13
CA GLY A 101 -4.23 -18.50 18.57
C GLY A 101 -3.41 -17.79 19.63
N TYR A 102 -2.20 -18.28 19.87
CA TYR A 102 -1.31 -17.74 20.89
C TYR A 102 -0.04 -17.14 20.28
N VAL A 103 0.34 -15.97 20.77
CA VAL A 103 1.61 -15.31 20.45
C VAL A 103 2.35 -14.97 21.74
N ALA A 104 3.66 -15.14 21.76
CA ALA A 104 4.46 -14.81 22.95
C ALA A 104 4.45 -13.29 23.17
N LYS A 105 4.37 -12.83 24.44
CA LYS A 105 4.46 -11.40 24.76
C LYS A 105 5.74 -10.76 24.21
N ALA A 106 6.84 -11.52 24.17
CA ALA A 106 8.12 -11.08 23.62
C ALA A 106 8.06 -10.72 22.11
N CYS A 107 7.07 -11.23 21.37
CA CYS A 107 6.84 -10.90 19.96
C CYS A 107 6.18 -9.54 19.75
N MET A 108 5.83 -8.83 20.82
CA MET A 108 4.95 -7.67 20.77
C MET A 108 5.64 -6.43 21.33
N TYR A 109 5.22 -5.27 20.86
CA TYR A 109 5.54 -4.02 21.53
C TYR A 109 4.83 -3.96 22.88
N ASP A 110 5.27 -3.06 23.74
CA ASP A 110 4.53 -2.75 24.96
C ASP A 110 3.12 -2.25 24.59
N VAL A 111 2.13 -2.72 25.37
CA VAL A 111 0.73 -2.42 25.13
C VAL A 111 0.50 -0.93 25.33
N LYS A 112 -0.09 -0.28 24.32
CA LYS A 112 -0.47 1.12 24.39
C LYS A 112 -1.96 1.24 24.65
N THR A 113 -2.35 1.82 25.77
CA THR A 113 -3.76 2.01 26.13
C THR A 113 -4.26 3.38 25.70
N TYR A 114 -5.41 3.41 25.03
CA TYR A 114 -6.13 4.62 24.67
C TYR A 114 -7.45 4.67 25.41
N SER A 115 -7.69 5.77 26.12
CA SER A 115 -8.93 5.96 26.87
C SER A 115 -9.98 6.64 26.00
N TYR A 116 -11.18 6.10 25.99
CA TYR A 116 -12.36 6.75 25.43
C TYR A 116 -13.35 7.04 26.56
N SER A 117 -13.50 8.32 26.88
CA SER A 117 -14.59 8.82 27.71
C SER A 117 -15.79 9.16 26.85
N ASP A 118 -16.99 9.12 27.44
CA ASP A 118 -18.25 9.48 26.78
C ASP A 118 -18.15 10.88 26.14
N ASP A 119 -17.90 10.92 24.84
CA ASP A 119 -17.76 12.11 24.01
C ASP A 119 -19.06 12.27 23.23
N THR A 120 -20.00 13.01 23.82
CA THR A 120 -21.33 13.22 23.24
C THR A 120 -21.27 13.81 21.84
N SER A 121 -20.28 14.66 21.55
CA SER A 121 -20.12 15.27 20.24
C SER A 121 -19.72 14.24 19.18
N PHE A 122 -18.78 13.36 19.54
CA PHE A 122 -18.37 12.25 18.70
C PHE A 122 -19.50 11.24 18.49
N GLU A 123 -20.19 10.80 19.55
CA GLU A 123 -21.31 9.86 19.43
C GLU A 123 -22.43 10.40 18.55
N GLN A 124 -22.72 11.71 18.63
CA GLN A 124 -23.67 12.35 17.73
C GLN A 124 -23.17 12.34 16.28
N SER A 125 -21.87 12.58 16.05
CA SER A 125 -21.27 12.58 14.71
C SER A 125 -21.35 11.22 14.00
N ILE A 126 -21.29 10.12 14.76
CA ILE A 126 -21.38 8.75 14.22
C ILE A 126 -22.78 8.13 14.40
N SER A 127 -23.78 8.92 14.79
CA SER A 127 -25.15 8.43 15.07
C SER A 127 -25.82 7.81 13.85
N SER A 128 -25.45 8.26 12.64
CA SER A 128 -25.91 7.70 11.37
C SER A 128 -25.25 6.38 11.01
N PHE A 129 -24.21 5.92 11.71
CA PHE A 129 -23.62 4.61 11.43
C PHE A 129 -24.47 3.48 12.05
N PRO A 130 -24.54 2.32 11.38
CA PRO A 130 -25.04 1.12 12.03
C PRO A 130 -24.18 0.72 13.23
N ASP A 131 -24.78 0.10 14.24
CA ASP A 131 -24.09 -0.26 15.49
C ASP A 131 -22.87 -1.16 15.28
N SER A 132 -22.88 -1.99 14.23
CA SER A 132 -21.75 -2.86 13.85
C SER A 132 -20.47 -2.10 13.47
N TYR A 133 -20.54 -0.79 13.18
CA TYR A 133 -19.37 0.04 12.84
C TYR A 133 -18.80 0.77 14.05
N LYS A 134 -19.67 1.19 14.98
CA LYS A 134 -19.34 2.12 16.07
C LYS A 134 -18.16 1.68 16.95
N PRO A 135 -17.99 0.38 17.31
CA PRO A 135 -16.82 -0.05 18.09
C PRO A 135 -15.48 0.28 17.42
N TYR A 136 -15.38 0.08 16.10
CA TYR A 136 -14.17 0.41 15.35
C TYR A 136 -13.92 1.92 15.30
N LEU A 137 -14.99 2.71 15.07
CA LEU A 137 -14.90 4.17 15.00
C LEU A 137 -14.47 4.79 16.33
N ARG A 138 -15.02 4.32 17.46
CA ARG A 138 -14.59 4.77 18.80
C ARG A 138 -13.12 4.47 19.06
N LYS A 139 -12.64 3.29 18.65
CA LYS A 139 -11.23 2.94 18.75
C LYS A 139 -10.36 3.90 17.94
N LEU A 140 -10.74 4.19 16.70
CA LEU A 140 -10.04 5.15 15.85
C LEU A 140 -10.04 6.57 16.43
N HIS A 141 -11.18 7.03 16.95
CA HIS A 141 -11.30 8.35 17.60
C HIS A 141 -10.46 8.46 18.87
N ALA A 142 -10.39 7.39 19.67
CA ALA A 142 -9.52 7.36 20.84
C ALA A 142 -8.03 7.47 20.46
N MET A 143 -7.64 6.97 19.28
CA MET A 143 -6.28 7.09 18.75
C MET A 143 -6.02 8.44 18.08
N HIS A 144 -7.02 8.98 17.37
CA HIS A 144 -6.94 10.20 16.57
C HIS A 144 -8.26 10.99 16.69
N SER A 145 -8.37 11.82 17.72
CA SER A 145 -9.61 12.55 18.05
C SER A 145 -10.03 13.62 17.05
N ASN A 146 -9.16 13.92 16.09
CA ASN A 146 -9.34 14.94 15.07
C ASN A 146 -9.78 14.35 13.70
N TRP A 147 -9.93 13.03 13.62
CA TRP A 147 -10.46 12.35 12.45
C TRP A 147 -11.99 12.43 12.41
N THR A 148 -12.54 12.61 11.20
CA THR A 148 -13.98 12.69 10.97
C THR A 148 -14.46 11.49 10.17
N PHE A 149 -15.56 10.86 10.61
CA PHE A 149 -16.15 9.70 9.94
C PHE A 149 -17.54 10.03 9.41
N LYS A 150 -17.83 9.68 8.15
CA LYS A 150 -19.12 9.90 7.50
C LYS A 150 -19.61 8.60 6.87
N ALA A 151 -20.85 8.23 7.16
CA ALA A 151 -21.49 7.08 6.51
C ALA A 151 -22.00 7.49 5.13
N ASP A 152 -21.68 6.71 4.10
CA ASP A 152 -22.29 6.79 2.77
C ASP A 152 -23.18 5.57 2.56
N TYR A 153 -24.50 5.78 2.60
CA TYR A 153 -25.47 4.72 2.34
C TYR A 153 -25.59 4.51 0.84
N THR A 154 -24.92 3.47 0.33
CA THR A 154 -24.71 3.24 -1.12
C THR A 154 -26.02 3.10 -1.91
N GLY A 155 -27.09 2.70 -1.24
CA GLY A 155 -28.37 2.32 -1.84
C GLY A 155 -28.34 0.95 -2.53
N LEU A 156 -27.20 0.25 -2.49
CA LEU A 156 -26.97 -1.02 -3.19
C LEU A 156 -27.16 -2.20 -2.25
N ASP A 157 -27.74 -3.28 -2.79
CA ASP A 157 -27.90 -4.55 -2.10
C ASP A 157 -26.58 -5.31 -2.01
N TRP A 158 -26.23 -5.79 -0.82
CA TRP A 158 -24.98 -6.49 -0.53
C TRP A 158 -24.73 -7.71 -1.43
N GLU A 159 -25.72 -8.58 -1.62
CA GLU A 159 -25.52 -9.80 -2.42
C GLU A 159 -25.45 -9.49 -3.92
N ALA A 160 -26.21 -8.50 -4.38
CA ALA A 160 -26.13 -8.02 -5.76
C ALA A 160 -24.76 -7.39 -6.05
N SER A 161 -24.23 -6.57 -5.14
CA SER A 161 -22.89 -5.99 -5.28
C SER A 161 -21.80 -7.07 -5.31
N ALA A 162 -21.88 -8.05 -4.41
CA ALA A 162 -20.96 -9.17 -4.41
C ALA A 162 -21.03 -9.98 -5.71
N GLU A 163 -22.23 -10.18 -6.29
CA GLU A 163 -22.40 -10.88 -7.56
C GLU A 163 -21.80 -10.11 -8.75
N ALA A 164 -21.99 -8.79 -8.79
CA ALA A 164 -21.44 -7.94 -9.83
C ALA A 164 -19.90 -7.92 -9.80
N GLU A 165 -19.32 -7.77 -8.63
CA GLU A 165 -17.86 -7.80 -8.42
C GLU A 165 -17.25 -9.19 -8.63
N SER A 166 -18.05 -10.26 -8.50
CA SER A 166 -17.62 -11.64 -8.76
C SER A 166 -17.68 -12.03 -10.25
N GLN A 167 -18.17 -11.16 -11.14
CA GLN A 167 -18.09 -11.42 -12.57
C GLN A 167 -16.62 -11.49 -12.99
N LYS A 168 -16.29 -12.52 -13.78
CA LYS A 168 -14.91 -12.85 -14.12
C LYS A 168 -14.32 -11.71 -14.95
N GLY A 169 -13.22 -11.12 -14.46
CA GLY A 169 -12.57 -9.96 -15.09
C GLY A 169 -12.97 -8.61 -14.49
N THR A 170 -14.02 -8.53 -13.67
CA THR A 170 -14.35 -7.30 -12.92
C THR A 170 -13.36 -7.08 -11.79
N SER A 171 -13.15 -8.12 -10.99
CA SER A 171 -12.15 -8.15 -9.91
C SER A 171 -11.14 -9.27 -10.15
N ALA A 172 -9.94 -9.07 -9.63
CA ALA A 172 -8.83 -10.01 -9.71
C ALA A 172 -8.13 -10.14 -8.34
N ILE A 173 -7.60 -11.33 -8.06
CA ILE A 173 -6.85 -11.64 -6.84
C ILE A 173 -5.55 -12.37 -7.18
N SER A 174 -4.49 -12.07 -6.43
CA SER A 174 -3.17 -12.63 -6.70
C SER A 174 -3.12 -14.13 -6.45
N TYR A 175 -2.37 -14.85 -7.29
CA TYR A 175 -2.05 -16.27 -7.13
C TYR A 175 -1.45 -16.63 -5.76
N LEU A 176 -0.87 -15.63 -5.06
CA LEU A 176 -0.34 -15.76 -3.70
C LEU A 176 -1.41 -16.07 -2.65
N TYR A 177 -2.70 -15.91 -2.99
CA TYR A 177 -3.83 -16.20 -2.10
C TYR A 177 -4.72 -17.30 -2.68
N PRO A 178 -4.21 -18.54 -2.87
CA PRO A 178 -4.93 -19.61 -3.57
C PRO A 178 -6.25 -20.02 -2.90
N SER A 179 -6.37 -19.75 -1.61
CA SER A 179 -7.58 -20.00 -0.82
C SER A 179 -8.73 -19.02 -1.09
N LEU A 180 -8.45 -17.92 -1.79
CA LEU A 180 -9.40 -16.86 -2.14
C LEU A 180 -9.76 -16.85 -3.64
N ILE A 181 -9.16 -17.76 -4.42
CA ILE A 181 -9.39 -17.91 -5.85
C ILE A 181 -10.71 -18.66 -6.08
N PHE A 182 -11.51 -18.20 -7.04
CA PHE A 182 -12.68 -18.92 -7.53
C PHE A 182 -12.23 -20.26 -8.15
N LYS A 183 -12.83 -21.36 -7.70
CA LYS A 183 -12.61 -22.70 -8.24
C LYS A 183 -13.95 -23.40 -8.37
N ASP A 184 -14.11 -24.16 -9.45
CA ASP A 184 -15.25 -25.04 -9.67
C ASP A 184 -14.80 -26.34 -10.35
N SER A 185 -15.74 -27.23 -10.65
CA SER A 185 -15.46 -28.52 -11.30
C SER A 185 -14.83 -28.40 -12.69
N MET A 186 -15.06 -27.29 -13.41
CA MET A 186 -14.49 -27.04 -14.73
C MET A 186 -13.15 -26.30 -14.64
N ASN A 187 -12.95 -25.54 -13.57
CA ASN A 187 -11.80 -24.68 -13.32
C ASN A 187 -11.19 -24.99 -11.94
N PRO A 188 -10.64 -26.21 -11.72
CA PRO A 188 -10.14 -26.63 -10.40
C PRO A 188 -8.92 -25.83 -9.95
N ASN A 189 -8.17 -25.26 -10.90
CA ASN A 189 -7.03 -24.38 -10.62
C ASN A 189 -7.40 -22.88 -10.62
N GLY A 190 -8.67 -22.58 -10.85
CA GLY A 190 -9.19 -21.22 -11.01
C GLY A 190 -9.05 -20.66 -12.42
N ILE A 191 -9.55 -19.43 -12.59
CA ILE A 191 -9.61 -18.74 -13.88
C ILE A 191 -8.67 -17.53 -13.81
N ILE A 192 -7.66 -17.47 -14.69
CA ILE A 192 -6.83 -16.28 -14.85
C ILE A 192 -7.63 -15.22 -15.60
N VAL A 193 -7.67 -14.01 -15.06
CA VAL A 193 -8.44 -12.88 -15.62
C VAL A 193 -7.56 -11.69 -16.00
N ASP A 194 -6.31 -11.66 -15.54
CA ASP A 194 -5.33 -10.62 -15.88
C ASP A 194 -3.90 -11.19 -15.82
N GLY A 195 -3.10 -10.90 -16.86
CA GLY A 195 -1.75 -11.43 -17.04
C GLY A 195 -1.66 -12.96 -16.88
N THR A 196 -0.67 -13.42 -16.12
CA THR A 196 -0.44 -14.85 -15.83
C THR A 196 -0.66 -15.22 -14.37
N SER A 197 -0.91 -14.22 -13.50
CA SER A 197 -0.77 -14.36 -12.05
C SER A 197 -1.95 -13.79 -11.27
N TRP A 198 -3.00 -13.30 -11.96
CA TRP A 198 -4.20 -12.75 -11.36
C TRP A 198 -5.43 -13.54 -11.75
N TYR A 199 -6.13 -14.05 -10.73
CA TYR A 199 -7.24 -14.97 -10.87
C TYR A 199 -8.56 -14.31 -10.52
N ALA A 200 -9.67 -14.85 -11.03
CA ALA A 200 -11.01 -14.48 -10.57
C ALA A 200 -11.13 -14.79 -9.06
N PRO A 201 -11.56 -13.84 -8.22
CA PRO A 201 -11.77 -14.09 -6.80
C PRO A 201 -13.04 -14.92 -6.56
N ALA A 202 -13.02 -15.74 -5.52
CA ALA A 202 -14.24 -16.38 -5.02
C ALA A 202 -15.19 -15.31 -4.46
N LYS A 203 -16.51 -15.55 -4.57
CA LYS A 203 -17.53 -14.59 -4.10
C LYS A 203 -17.38 -14.23 -2.61
N ASP A 204 -16.95 -15.17 -1.78
CA ASP A 204 -16.67 -14.88 -0.36
C ASP A 204 -15.45 -13.97 -0.17
N ALA A 205 -14.42 -14.08 -1.01
CA ALA A 205 -13.31 -13.13 -1.01
C ALA A 205 -13.80 -11.74 -1.40
N VAL A 206 -14.66 -11.64 -2.42
CA VAL A 206 -15.31 -10.38 -2.79
C VAL A 206 -16.07 -9.76 -1.63
N LYS A 207 -16.90 -10.54 -0.93
CA LYS A 207 -17.64 -10.08 0.25
C LYS A 207 -16.72 -9.57 1.36
N TYR A 208 -15.57 -10.22 1.60
CA TYR A 208 -14.60 -9.74 2.58
C TYR A 208 -14.04 -8.36 2.23
N TYR A 209 -13.57 -8.18 0.99
CA TYR A 209 -12.95 -6.91 0.55
C TYR A 209 -13.96 -5.78 0.36
N MET A 210 -15.22 -6.14 0.10
CA MET A 210 -16.31 -5.18 0.02
C MET A 210 -16.76 -4.71 1.40
N ASP A 211 -16.55 -5.46 2.49
CA ASP A 211 -17.01 -5.09 3.83
C ASP A 211 -16.09 -4.03 4.48
N PRO A 212 -16.53 -2.78 4.68
CA PRO A 212 -15.65 -1.75 5.20
C PRO A 212 -15.18 -2.02 6.63
N ARG A 213 -15.96 -2.78 7.41
CA ARG A 213 -15.65 -3.10 8.82
C ARG A 213 -14.37 -3.92 8.97
N ASN A 214 -13.97 -4.67 7.94
CA ASN A 214 -12.70 -5.38 7.93
C ASN A 214 -11.49 -4.45 7.88
N PHE A 215 -11.69 -3.19 7.46
CA PHE A 215 -10.63 -2.23 7.21
C PHE A 215 -10.69 -0.99 8.09
N LEU A 216 -11.62 -0.92 9.06
CA LEU A 216 -11.69 0.16 10.07
C LEU A 216 -10.61 -0.02 11.15
N THR A 217 -9.36 0.03 10.70
CA THR A 217 -8.14 -0.01 11.50
C THR A 217 -7.33 1.25 11.23
N GLU A 218 -6.40 1.62 12.12
CA GLU A 218 -5.56 2.83 11.98
C GLU A 218 -4.87 2.92 10.61
N LYS A 219 -4.54 1.75 10.05
CA LYS A 219 -3.91 1.57 8.75
C LYS A 219 -4.91 1.48 7.59
N GLY A 220 -5.97 0.68 7.73
CA GLY A 220 -6.91 0.39 6.65
C GLY A 220 -7.92 1.50 6.38
N ILE A 221 -8.12 2.42 7.33
CA ILE A 221 -9.10 3.50 7.22
C ILE A 221 -8.80 4.46 6.06
N PHE A 222 -7.54 4.61 5.66
CA PHE A 222 -7.11 5.52 4.60
C PHE A 222 -7.65 5.15 3.21
N MET A 223 -8.13 3.92 2.99
CA MET A 223 -8.86 3.58 1.76
C MET A 223 -10.18 4.37 1.61
N PHE A 224 -10.71 4.86 2.72
CA PHE A 224 -11.93 5.67 2.82
C PHE A 224 -11.63 7.17 2.91
N GLN A 225 -10.36 7.59 2.89
CA GLN A 225 -10.00 9.00 2.98
C GLN A 225 -10.60 9.74 1.79
N SER A 226 -11.36 10.81 2.06
CA SER A 226 -11.92 11.65 1.01
C SER A 226 -10.81 12.40 0.28
N LEU A 227 -10.86 12.32 -1.03
CA LEU A 227 -10.07 13.11 -1.97
C LEU A 227 -10.84 14.34 -2.45
N ALA A 228 -12.09 14.53 -2.01
CA ALA A 228 -12.88 15.71 -2.31
C ALA A 228 -12.44 16.92 -1.47
N TYR A 229 -12.87 18.12 -1.87
CA TYR A 229 -12.51 19.32 -1.13
C TYR A 229 -13.14 19.32 0.27
N ASN A 230 -12.33 19.62 1.28
CA ASN A 230 -12.76 19.74 2.65
C ASN A 230 -12.06 20.92 3.36
N SER A 231 -12.83 21.93 3.76
CA SER A 231 -12.30 23.13 4.39
C SER A 231 -11.67 22.89 5.76
N SER A 232 -11.95 21.78 6.43
CA SER A 232 -11.27 21.44 7.70
C SER A 232 -9.79 21.07 7.51
N GLU A 233 -9.36 20.84 6.27
CA GLU A 233 -8.00 20.47 5.89
C GLU A 233 -7.19 21.67 5.38
N ASP A 234 -7.84 22.83 5.14
CA ASP A 234 -7.22 24.03 4.57
C ASP A 234 -5.97 24.47 5.36
N SER A 235 -6.01 24.37 6.69
CA SER A 235 -4.90 24.76 7.56
C SER A 235 -3.65 23.89 7.37
N SER A 236 -3.82 22.63 6.95
CA SER A 236 -2.71 21.69 6.76
C SER A 236 -1.98 21.89 5.43
N VAL A 237 -2.54 22.66 4.49
CA VAL A 237 -1.92 22.89 3.17
C VAL A 237 -0.60 23.66 3.31
N GLN A 238 -0.55 24.69 4.16
CA GLN A 238 0.68 25.44 4.37
C GLN A 238 1.77 24.57 5.01
N GLU A 239 1.41 23.77 6.02
CA GLU A 239 2.34 22.86 6.69
C GLU A 239 2.94 21.84 5.71
N LEU A 240 2.14 21.34 4.77
CA LEU A 240 2.60 20.44 3.72
C LEU A 240 3.59 21.10 2.75
N LEU A 241 3.43 22.40 2.47
CA LEU A 241 4.26 23.14 1.51
C LEU A 241 5.56 23.68 2.14
N ASN A 242 5.68 23.74 3.46
CA ASN A 242 6.88 24.21 4.15
C ASN A 242 8.13 23.40 3.73
N GLY A 243 9.23 24.08 3.44
CA GLY A 243 10.45 23.44 2.95
C GLY A 243 10.41 23.06 1.46
N THR A 244 9.41 23.55 0.72
CA THR A 244 9.33 23.41 -0.75
C THR A 244 9.36 24.79 -1.41
N PHE A 245 9.60 24.84 -2.72
CA PHE A 245 9.53 26.07 -3.52
C PHE A 245 8.14 26.74 -3.49
N MET A 246 7.11 26.01 -3.06
CA MET A 246 5.73 26.47 -2.90
C MET A 246 5.42 26.89 -1.45
N GLU A 247 6.39 27.00 -0.54
CA GLU A 247 6.11 27.44 0.85
C GLU A 247 5.64 28.90 0.93
N GLY A 248 6.05 29.73 -0.05
CA GLY A 248 5.90 31.17 -0.01
C GLY A 248 4.68 31.73 -0.75
N SER A 249 4.85 32.95 -1.27
CA SER A 249 3.84 33.66 -2.05
C SER A 249 4.34 33.98 -3.45
N PHE A 250 3.39 34.12 -4.38
CA PHE A 250 3.62 34.66 -5.71
C PHE A 250 2.76 35.92 -5.91
N THR A 251 3.08 36.70 -6.94
CA THR A 251 2.32 37.88 -7.33
C THR A 251 1.70 37.63 -8.69
N GLU A 252 0.39 37.79 -8.80
CA GLU A 252 -0.36 37.65 -10.05
C GLU A 252 -1.26 38.87 -10.22
N ASN A 253 -1.16 39.56 -11.37
CA ASN A 253 -1.91 40.80 -11.65
C ASN A 253 -1.79 41.87 -10.54
N GLY A 254 -0.61 41.99 -9.91
CA GLY A 254 -0.35 42.94 -8.83
C GLY A 254 -0.90 42.52 -7.45
N VAL A 255 -1.51 41.34 -7.34
CA VAL A 255 -2.03 40.79 -6.09
C VAL A 255 -1.08 39.70 -5.57
N LYS A 256 -0.61 39.84 -4.34
CA LYS A 256 0.20 38.82 -3.65
C LYS A 256 -0.71 37.73 -3.08
N LYS A 257 -0.42 36.46 -3.38
CA LYS A 257 -1.16 35.28 -2.91
C LYS A 257 -0.19 34.17 -2.48
N THR A 258 -0.51 33.41 -1.45
CA THR A 258 0.28 32.22 -1.07
C THR A 258 -0.05 31.03 -1.98
N TYR A 259 0.90 30.12 -2.18
CA TYR A 259 0.59 28.86 -2.87
C TYR A 259 -0.47 28.05 -2.12
N ALA A 260 -0.43 28.05 -0.78
CA ALA A 260 -1.46 27.41 0.03
C ALA A 260 -2.86 27.94 -0.31
N GLN A 261 -3.03 29.27 -0.40
CA GLN A 261 -4.29 29.87 -0.84
C GLN A 261 -4.67 29.44 -2.26
N ALA A 262 -3.72 29.39 -3.19
CA ALA A 262 -3.96 28.96 -4.56
C ALA A 262 -4.46 27.51 -4.66
N PHE A 263 -3.87 26.58 -3.90
CA PHE A 263 -4.32 25.18 -3.81
C PHE A 263 -5.68 25.05 -3.13
N ILE A 264 -5.95 25.82 -2.08
CA ILE A 264 -7.26 25.85 -1.41
C ILE A 264 -8.34 26.32 -2.37
N GLU A 265 -8.11 27.41 -3.11
CA GLU A 265 -9.05 27.93 -4.11
C GLU A 265 -9.26 26.94 -5.26
N ALA A 266 -8.18 26.35 -5.78
CA ALA A 266 -8.25 25.32 -6.81
C ALA A 266 -9.01 24.08 -6.34
N GLY A 267 -8.77 23.65 -5.11
CA GLY A 267 -9.48 22.54 -4.48
C GLY A 267 -10.98 22.82 -4.35
N LYS A 268 -11.36 24.01 -3.86
CA LYS A 268 -12.76 24.47 -3.81
C LYS A 268 -13.42 24.42 -5.18
N GLU A 269 -12.75 24.94 -6.20
CA GLU A 269 -13.30 25.05 -7.54
C GLU A 269 -13.41 23.69 -8.25
N ALA A 270 -12.43 22.80 -8.05
CA ALA A 270 -12.41 21.47 -8.66
C ALA A 270 -13.10 20.38 -7.83
N ASN A 271 -13.54 20.70 -6.62
CA ASN A 271 -13.98 19.76 -5.58
C ASN A 271 -12.93 18.66 -5.29
N VAL A 272 -11.66 19.03 -5.13
CA VAL A 272 -10.56 18.13 -4.80
C VAL A 272 -9.88 18.60 -3.51
N SER A 273 -9.43 17.67 -2.66
CA SER A 273 -8.71 17.99 -1.43
C SER A 273 -7.49 18.85 -1.77
N ALA A 274 -7.40 20.02 -1.15
CA ALA A 274 -6.29 20.95 -1.37
C ALA A 274 -4.95 20.34 -0.90
N VAL A 275 -5.00 19.50 0.14
CA VAL A 275 -3.86 18.71 0.62
C VAL A 275 -3.43 17.69 -0.43
N HIS A 276 -4.38 16.98 -1.05
CA HIS A 276 -4.09 16.04 -2.13
C HIS A 276 -3.44 16.75 -3.34
N LEU A 277 -3.99 17.89 -3.77
CA LEU A 277 -3.43 18.68 -4.88
C LEU A 277 -2.01 19.17 -4.58
N ALA A 278 -1.79 19.75 -3.40
CA ALA A 278 -0.46 20.22 -3.00
C ALA A 278 0.53 19.05 -2.91
N SER A 279 0.13 17.91 -2.36
CA SER A 279 0.98 16.71 -2.28
C SER A 279 1.37 16.19 -3.67
N ARG A 280 0.40 16.15 -4.60
CA ARG A 280 0.65 15.75 -5.99
C ARG A 280 1.58 16.73 -6.69
N ALA A 281 1.38 18.03 -6.52
CA ALA A 281 2.27 19.02 -7.11
C ALA A 281 3.71 18.90 -6.58
N ILE A 282 3.91 18.60 -5.29
CA ILE A 282 5.23 18.32 -4.73
C ILE A 282 5.82 17.03 -5.34
N GLN A 283 5.02 15.98 -5.49
CA GLN A 283 5.47 14.72 -6.07
C GLN A 283 5.92 14.90 -7.54
N GLU A 284 5.17 15.68 -8.32
CA GLU A 284 5.45 15.90 -9.74
C GLU A 284 6.59 16.89 -9.97
N MET A 285 6.67 17.96 -9.17
CA MET A 285 7.65 19.04 -9.36
C MET A 285 8.92 18.87 -8.51
N GLY A 286 8.90 17.99 -7.51
CA GLY A 286 9.92 17.93 -6.48
C GLY A 286 9.84 19.11 -5.50
N THR A 287 10.60 19.04 -4.40
CA THR A 287 10.61 20.10 -3.37
C THR A 287 11.22 21.41 -3.87
N ASN A 288 12.10 21.36 -4.87
CA ASN A 288 12.77 22.54 -5.44
C ASN A 288 12.09 23.09 -6.70
N GLY A 289 11.02 22.45 -7.16
CA GLY A 289 10.35 22.77 -8.42
C GLY A 289 11.07 22.19 -9.64
N SER A 290 10.44 22.32 -10.80
CA SER A 290 10.96 21.87 -12.09
C SER A 290 10.85 22.98 -13.15
N SER A 291 11.45 22.73 -14.33
CA SER A 291 11.26 23.59 -15.51
C SER A 291 9.79 23.79 -15.87
N ALA A 292 8.93 22.79 -15.65
CA ALA A 292 7.49 22.89 -15.94
C ALA A 292 6.76 23.88 -15.00
N SER A 293 7.28 24.11 -13.79
CA SER A 293 6.70 25.03 -12.82
C SER A 293 7.36 26.41 -12.77
N SER A 294 8.40 26.67 -13.57
CA SER A 294 9.18 27.91 -13.46
C SER A 294 8.55 29.11 -14.18
N GLY A 295 7.81 28.87 -15.26
CA GLY A 295 7.31 29.92 -16.15
C GLY A 295 8.39 30.66 -16.94
N THR A 296 9.63 30.15 -16.96
CA THR A 296 10.80 30.80 -17.58
C THR A 296 11.37 30.03 -18.78
N VAL A 297 10.75 28.92 -19.16
CA VAL A 297 11.20 28.08 -20.28
C VAL A 297 10.99 28.80 -21.60
N SER A 298 12.02 28.83 -22.44
CA SER A 298 11.98 29.56 -23.71
C SER A 298 10.89 29.02 -24.66
N GLY A 299 10.06 29.91 -25.20
CA GLY A 299 8.90 29.58 -26.06
C GLY A 299 7.60 29.26 -25.30
N TYR A 300 7.69 29.14 -23.96
CA TYR A 300 6.60 28.86 -23.03
C TYR A 300 6.64 29.80 -21.81
N GLU A 301 7.22 30.99 -21.96
CA GLU A 301 7.31 31.97 -20.89
C GLU A 301 5.91 32.33 -20.37
N GLY A 302 5.75 32.33 -19.04
CA GLY A 302 4.49 32.59 -18.36
C GLY A 302 3.50 31.42 -18.36
N TYR A 303 3.84 30.25 -18.91
CA TYR A 303 3.03 29.03 -18.79
C TYR A 303 3.58 28.10 -17.72
N TYR A 304 2.68 27.44 -16.99
CA TYR A 304 3.03 26.60 -15.85
C TYR A 304 2.27 25.27 -15.91
N ASN A 305 2.90 24.20 -15.42
CA ASN A 305 2.27 22.89 -15.26
C ASN A 305 2.79 22.22 -13.97
N PHE A 306 1.98 22.28 -12.91
CA PHE A 306 2.34 21.76 -11.58
C PHE A 306 2.11 20.25 -11.41
N TYR A 307 1.50 19.59 -12.39
CA TYR A 307 1.08 18.18 -12.27
C TYR A 307 1.56 17.31 -13.43
N ASN A 308 2.48 17.84 -14.25
CA ASN A 308 3.04 17.18 -15.43
C ASN A 308 1.97 16.65 -16.43
N ILE A 309 0.79 17.28 -16.47
CA ILE A 309 -0.32 16.82 -17.31
C ILE A 309 0.04 17.02 -18.78
N GLY A 310 -0.16 15.97 -19.60
CA GLY A 310 0.20 15.98 -21.01
C GLY A 310 1.69 15.70 -21.29
N ALA A 311 2.51 15.47 -20.26
CA ALA A 311 3.88 15.03 -20.44
C ALA A 311 3.92 13.53 -20.81
N THR A 312 4.53 13.21 -21.95
CA THR A 312 4.79 11.83 -22.39
C THR A 312 6.27 11.50 -22.24
N SER A 313 6.64 10.25 -21.97
CA SER A 313 8.03 9.80 -21.74
C SER A 313 9.07 10.35 -22.73
N GLY A 314 10.24 10.74 -22.23
CA GLY A 314 11.39 11.29 -22.98
C GLY A 314 12.09 12.42 -22.21
N GLU A 315 13.30 12.82 -22.64
CA GLU A 315 14.09 13.90 -22.01
C GLU A 315 13.39 15.27 -22.05
N ASP A 316 12.51 15.49 -23.02
CA ASP A 316 11.76 16.74 -23.23
C ASP A 316 10.29 16.67 -22.76
N ASN A 317 9.97 15.74 -21.86
CA ASN A 317 8.59 15.53 -21.41
C ASN A 317 7.92 16.80 -20.84
N TYR A 318 8.69 17.66 -20.16
CA TYR A 318 8.23 18.93 -19.60
C TYR A 318 7.83 19.95 -20.68
N LEU A 319 8.47 19.93 -21.87
CA LEU A 319 8.09 20.78 -23.00
C LEU A 319 6.71 20.42 -23.54
N LYS A 320 6.38 19.12 -23.61
CA LYS A 320 5.04 18.65 -23.97
C LYS A 320 4.00 18.99 -22.91
N GLY A 321 4.38 18.91 -21.63
CA GLY A 321 3.56 19.39 -20.53
C GLY A 321 3.28 20.90 -20.62
N LEU A 322 4.28 21.69 -21.03
CA LEU A 322 4.14 23.14 -21.25
C LEU A 322 3.37 23.48 -22.52
N GLU A 323 3.48 22.68 -23.57
CA GLU A 323 2.62 22.76 -24.76
C GLU A 323 1.16 22.50 -24.41
N TYR A 324 0.89 21.47 -23.61
CA TYR A 324 -0.43 21.21 -23.07
C TYR A 324 -0.93 22.40 -22.24
N ALA A 325 -0.12 22.90 -21.31
CA ALA A 325 -0.44 24.06 -20.48
C ALA A 325 -0.76 25.30 -21.33
N LYS A 326 -0.01 25.53 -22.41
CA LYS A 326 -0.25 26.61 -23.36
C LYS A 326 -1.59 26.46 -24.08
N ASN A 327 -1.89 25.26 -24.57
CA ASN A 327 -3.16 24.96 -25.23
C ASN A 327 -4.37 25.08 -24.29
N GLN A 328 -4.18 24.80 -22.99
CA GLN A 328 -5.21 24.98 -21.96
C GLN A 328 -5.27 26.42 -21.41
N GLY A 329 -4.40 27.32 -21.85
CA GLY A 329 -4.35 28.71 -21.38
C GLY A 329 -3.89 28.87 -19.92
N TRP A 330 -3.04 27.96 -19.43
CA TRP A 330 -2.45 28.00 -18.08
C TRP A 330 -1.30 29.02 -18.00
N ASN A 331 -1.61 30.26 -18.36
CA ASN A 331 -0.67 31.38 -18.46
C ASN A 331 -0.48 32.16 -17.14
N SER A 332 -0.68 31.48 -16.02
CA SER A 332 -0.55 32.03 -14.68
C SER A 332 -0.46 30.88 -13.65
N ILE A 333 0.14 31.12 -12.49
CA ILE A 333 0.28 30.11 -11.44
C ILE A 333 -1.11 29.64 -10.98
N GLN A 334 -2.03 30.56 -10.70
CA GLN A 334 -3.38 30.21 -10.25
C GLN A 334 -4.12 29.37 -11.31
N LYS A 335 -4.04 29.75 -12.59
CA LYS A 335 -4.71 29.02 -13.68
C LYS A 335 -4.14 27.63 -13.86
N ALA A 336 -2.83 27.44 -13.75
CA ALA A 336 -2.19 26.13 -13.86
C ALA A 336 -2.58 25.20 -12.71
N ILE A 337 -2.53 25.70 -11.46
CA ILE A 337 -2.93 24.92 -10.27
C ILE A 337 -4.41 24.53 -10.38
N THR A 338 -5.28 25.47 -10.77
CA THR A 338 -6.73 25.26 -10.88
C THR A 338 -7.10 24.36 -12.06
N GLY A 339 -6.48 24.57 -13.23
CA GLY A 339 -6.71 23.78 -14.43
C GLY A 339 -6.28 22.33 -14.26
N GLY A 340 -5.12 22.10 -13.64
CA GLY A 340 -4.67 20.76 -13.30
C GLY A 340 -5.54 20.10 -12.23
N ALA A 341 -6.02 20.85 -11.23
CA ALA A 341 -6.97 20.34 -10.24
C ALA A 341 -8.28 19.86 -10.89
N LYS A 342 -8.82 20.62 -11.85
CA LYS A 342 -10.01 20.21 -12.63
C LYS A 342 -9.77 18.95 -13.45
N PHE A 343 -8.58 18.81 -14.03
CA PHE A 343 -8.20 17.59 -14.75
C PHE A 343 -8.11 16.37 -13.83
N ILE A 344 -7.51 16.53 -12.64
CA ILE A 344 -7.42 15.47 -11.63
C ILE A 344 -8.82 15.08 -11.11
N GLY A 345 -9.65 16.08 -10.80
CA GLY A 345 -10.99 15.87 -10.24
C GLY A 345 -11.99 15.27 -11.23
N SER A 346 -11.88 15.58 -12.53
CA SER A 346 -12.86 15.17 -13.55
C SER A 346 -12.94 13.66 -13.77
N SER A 347 -11.84 12.94 -13.54
CA SER A 347 -11.78 11.53 -13.90
C SER A 347 -12.41 10.60 -12.87
N TYR A 348 -12.40 10.95 -11.58
CA TYR A 348 -12.88 10.06 -10.51
C TYR A 348 -13.64 10.82 -9.41
N ILE A 349 -13.08 11.90 -8.87
CA ILE A 349 -13.64 12.59 -7.69
C ILE A 349 -15.02 13.20 -8.01
N SER A 350 -15.13 13.94 -9.11
CA SER A 350 -16.38 14.61 -9.51
C SER A 350 -17.49 13.66 -9.97
N ILE A 351 -17.17 12.38 -10.22
CA ILE A 351 -18.14 11.36 -10.64
C ILE A 351 -18.52 10.40 -9.50
N GLY A 352 -18.14 10.74 -8.25
CA GLY A 352 -18.47 10.00 -7.05
C GLY A 352 -17.44 8.92 -6.66
N GLN A 353 -16.24 8.95 -7.21
CA GLN A 353 -15.13 8.04 -6.89
C GLN A 353 -14.00 8.79 -6.17
N ASP A 354 -14.36 9.45 -5.07
CA ASP A 354 -13.51 10.34 -4.28
C ASP A 354 -12.83 9.66 -3.09
N THR A 355 -12.83 8.32 -3.05
CA THR A 355 -12.00 7.52 -2.13
C THR A 355 -11.37 6.37 -2.92
N ILE A 356 -10.27 5.79 -2.43
CA ILE A 356 -9.65 4.61 -3.08
C ILE A 356 -10.65 3.46 -3.13
N TYR A 357 -11.47 3.30 -2.08
CA TYR A 357 -12.55 2.33 -2.07
C TYR A 357 -13.57 2.58 -3.19
N PHE A 358 -14.03 3.81 -3.39
CA PHE A 358 -15.00 4.12 -4.47
C PHE A 358 -14.37 4.09 -5.87
N GLN A 359 -13.08 4.36 -5.98
CA GLN A 359 -12.34 4.15 -7.23
C GLN A 359 -12.29 2.67 -7.61
N LYS A 360 -12.16 1.77 -6.63
CA LYS A 360 -12.23 0.32 -6.88
C LYS A 360 -13.64 -0.16 -7.16
N PHE A 361 -14.63 0.15 -6.32
CA PHE A 361 -15.94 -0.51 -6.39
C PHE A 361 -17.02 0.29 -7.13
N ASN A 362 -16.87 1.61 -7.24
CA ASN A 362 -17.87 2.53 -7.81
C ASN A 362 -19.29 2.32 -7.25
N VAL A 363 -19.42 2.47 -5.93
CA VAL A 363 -20.66 2.18 -5.17
C VAL A 363 -21.19 3.37 -4.38
N SER A 364 -20.58 4.55 -4.47
CA SER A 364 -21.03 5.69 -3.69
C SER A 364 -22.48 6.06 -4.01
N SER A 365 -23.19 6.63 -3.04
CA SER A 365 -24.59 7.05 -3.23
C SER A 365 -24.76 8.18 -4.25
N TYR A 366 -23.70 8.95 -4.50
CA TYR A 366 -23.65 10.11 -5.39
C TYR A 366 -22.84 9.86 -6.67
N ARG A 367 -22.56 8.60 -6.99
CA ARG A 367 -21.92 8.23 -8.27
C ARG A 367 -22.75 8.69 -9.46
N THR A 368 -22.07 9.13 -10.52
CA THR A 368 -22.72 9.54 -11.78
C THR A 368 -22.59 8.49 -12.89
N ARG A 369 -21.74 7.47 -12.67
CA ARG A 369 -21.61 6.29 -13.52
C ARG A 369 -22.48 5.15 -12.99
N LEU A 370 -22.83 4.22 -13.88
CA LEU A 370 -23.49 2.98 -13.48
C LEU A 370 -22.64 2.24 -12.43
N GLU A 371 -23.28 1.71 -11.39
CA GLU A 371 -22.60 0.95 -10.33
C GLU A 371 -21.68 -0.15 -10.90
N TYR A 372 -20.58 -0.40 -10.19
CA TYR A 372 -19.59 -1.43 -10.54
C TYR A 372 -18.84 -1.22 -11.87
N THR A 373 -19.06 -0.09 -12.56
CA THR A 373 -18.31 0.28 -13.78
C THR A 373 -17.23 1.31 -13.48
N HIS A 374 -16.38 1.64 -14.47
CA HIS A 374 -15.36 2.70 -14.34
C HIS A 374 -14.44 2.51 -13.12
N GLN A 375 -14.08 1.26 -12.84
CA GLN A 375 -13.19 0.93 -11.74
C GLN A 375 -11.75 1.29 -12.13
N TYR A 376 -11.04 1.96 -11.23
CA TYR A 376 -9.64 2.36 -11.45
C TYR A 376 -8.72 1.16 -11.63
N GLN A 377 -9.06 0.02 -11.02
CA GLN A 377 -8.24 -1.18 -11.02
C GLN A 377 -9.06 -2.45 -10.77
N THR A 378 -8.54 -3.59 -11.24
CA THR A 378 -9.14 -4.92 -11.07
C THR A 378 -8.69 -5.60 -9.77
N ASN A 379 -7.49 -5.31 -9.26
CA ASN A 379 -6.98 -5.91 -8.01
C ASN A 379 -7.89 -5.57 -6.83
N ILE A 380 -8.55 -6.58 -6.26
CA ILE A 380 -9.52 -6.41 -5.17
C ILE A 380 -8.86 -6.04 -3.83
N MET A 381 -7.57 -6.34 -3.67
CA MET A 381 -6.80 -6.06 -2.47
C MET A 381 -6.15 -4.67 -2.50
N ALA A 382 -6.15 -4.02 -3.66
CA ALA A 382 -5.38 -2.80 -3.85
C ALA A 382 -5.77 -1.67 -2.89
N PRO A 383 -7.07 -1.41 -2.63
CA PRO A 383 -7.45 -0.41 -1.64
C PRO A 383 -6.81 -0.61 -0.25
N GLU A 384 -6.70 -1.86 0.23
CA GLU A 384 -6.04 -2.16 1.49
C GLU A 384 -4.53 -1.88 1.42
N SER A 385 -3.87 -2.29 0.34
CA SER A 385 -2.42 -2.09 0.16
C SER A 385 -2.05 -0.62 -0.06
N GLU A 386 -2.88 0.16 -0.74
CA GLU A 386 -2.64 1.59 -0.92
C GLU A 386 -2.89 2.36 0.38
N SER A 387 -3.93 1.99 1.13
CA SER A 387 -4.18 2.50 2.48
C SER A 387 -2.99 2.25 3.41
N ALA A 388 -2.35 1.09 3.30
CA ALA A 388 -1.12 0.77 4.02
C ALA A 388 -0.01 1.78 3.75
N ASN A 389 0.18 2.14 2.47
CA ASN A 389 1.22 3.06 2.03
C ASN A 389 0.92 4.48 2.52
N ILE A 390 -0.34 4.92 2.44
CA ILE A 390 -0.76 6.23 2.95
C ILE A 390 -0.55 6.33 4.46
N TYR A 391 -0.94 5.31 5.23
CA TYR A 391 -0.70 5.25 6.66
C TYR A 391 0.78 5.38 7.00
N THR A 392 1.64 4.59 6.35
CA THR A 392 3.10 4.62 6.58
C THR A 392 3.67 6.01 6.27
N SER A 393 3.28 6.59 5.13
CA SER A 393 3.73 7.94 4.74
C SER A 393 3.30 9.01 5.75
N ASN A 394 2.04 8.98 6.19
CA ASN A 394 1.53 9.92 7.20
C ASN A 394 2.21 9.70 8.56
N LYS A 395 2.53 8.45 8.93
CA LYS A 395 3.23 8.12 10.17
C LYS A 395 4.66 8.66 10.17
N GLU A 396 5.42 8.36 9.14
CA GLU A 396 6.83 8.74 9.03
C GLU A 396 7.02 10.25 8.89
N SER A 397 6.06 10.94 8.27
CA SER A 397 6.05 12.40 8.16
C SER A 397 5.43 13.13 9.36
N GLY A 398 4.99 12.40 10.40
CA GLY A 398 4.35 13.00 11.58
C GLY A 398 2.96 13.58 11.34
N LYS A 399 2.30 13.22 10.23
CA LYS A 399 1.01 13.75 9.76
C LYS A 399 -0.22 12.92 10.13
N LEU A 400 -0.06 11.80 10.86
CA LEU A 400 -1.21 10.98 11.28
C LEU A 400 -2.29 11.77 12.06
N ASN A 401 -1.89 12.83 12.76
CA ASN A 401 -2.80 13.68 13.53
C ASN A 401 -3.29 14.90 12.74
N ASN A 402 -3.22 14.89 11.40
CA ASN A 402 -3.90 15.87 10.56
C ASN A 402 -5.40 15.57 10.50
N ASN A 403 -6.19 16.60 10.21
CA ASN A 403 -7.63 16.44 10.05
C ASN A 403 -7.91 15.66 8.77
N TYR A 404 -8.40 14.43 8.90
CA TYR A 404 -8.82 13.61 7.77
C TYR A 404 -10.32 13.35 7.86
N THR A 405 -11.01 13.39 6.71
CA THR A 405 -12.38 12.89 6.59
C THR A 405 -12.39 11.55 5.89
N PHE A 406 -13.07 10.58 6.49
CA PHE A 406 -13.26 9.23 5.96
C PHE A 406 -14.72 9.01 5.58
N ILE A 407 -14.98 8.67 4.31
CA ILE A 407 -16.31 8.38 3.78
C ILE A 407 -16.44 6.86 3.65
N ILE A 408 -17.24 6.26 4.52
CA ILE A 408 -17.30 4.82 4.74
C ILE A 408 -18.62 4.28 4.17
N PRO A 409 -18.60 3.34 3.21
CA PRO A 409 -19.81 2.81 2.61
C PRO A 409 -20.64 1.95 3.57
N VAL A 410 -21.95 1.99 3.39
CA VAL A 410 -22.92 1.15 4.08
C VAL A 410 -23.88 0.56 3.04
N TYR A 411 -23.75 -0.74 2.80
CA TYR A 411 -24.63 -1.50 1.91
C TYR A 411 -25.94 -1.89 2.60
N ASN A 412 -26.99 -2.01 1.80
CA ASN A 412 -28.27 -2.58 2.21
C ASN A 412 -28.14 -4.10 2.36
N ASN A 413 -28.90 -4.69 3.28
CA ASN A 413 -28.98 -6.15 3.48
C ASN A 413 -27.63 -6.86 3.74
N ARG A 414 -26.62 -6.11 4.21
CA ARG A 414 -25.32 -6.67 4.63
C ARG A 414 -25.48 -7.50 5.92
N PRO A 415 -24.55 -8.43 6.22
CA PRO A 415 -24.57 -9.17 7.48
C PRO A 415 -24.36 -8.26 8.70
N ASP A 416 -24.90 -8.67 9.86
CA ASP A 416 -24.81 -7.91 11.12
C ASP A 416 -23.37 -7.76 11.62
N ALA A 417 -22.53 -8.78 11.40
CA ALA A 417 -21.10 -8.76 11.70
C ALA A 417 -20.27 -8.56 10.43
N ALA A 418 -19.01 -8.15 10.59
CA ALA A 418 -18.06 -8.06 9.49
C ALA A 418 -17.90 -9.43 8.81
N PHE A 419 -18.04 -9.49 7.49
CA PHE A 419 -17.96 -10.75 6.75
C PHE A 419 -16.52 -11.28 6.73
N LYS A 420 -16.35 -12.54 7.17
CA LYS A 420 -15.08 -13.28 7.13
C LYS A 420 -15.24 -14.48 6.21
N VAL A 421 -14.21 -14.79 5.42
CA VAL A 421 -14.23 -15.99 4.57
C VAL A 421 -14.26 -17.22 5.48
N SER A 422 -15.28 -18.06 5.28
CA SER A 422 -15.40 -19.33 6.00
C SER A 422 -14.48 -20.40 5.41
N ARG A 423 -14.10 -21.38 6.23
CA ARG A 423 -13.26 -22.51 5.79
C ARG A 423 -14.09 -23.46 4.91
N THR A 424 -13.96 -23.36 3.59
CA THR A 424 -14.60 -24.28 2.62
C THR A 424 -13.65 -25.34 2.05
N ASP A 425 -12.41 -25.46 2.55
CA ASP A 425 -11.54 -26.57 2.17
C ASP A 425 -12.13 -27.89 2.65
N THR A 426 -12.81 -28.54 1.70
CA THR A 426 -12.74 -29.97 1.54
C THR A 426 -11.25 -30.31 1.47
N VAL A 427 -10.76 -30.99 2.50
CA VAL A 427 -9.41 -31.56 2.51
C VAL A 427 -9.29 -32.50 1.31
N GLY A 428 -8.35 -32.24 0.40
CA GLY A 428 -8.00 -33.18 -0.68
C GLY A 428 -7.76 -32.52 -2.04
N GLY A 429 -6.50 -32.20 -2.34
CA GLY A 429 -6.09 -31.70 -3.65
C GLY A 429 -4.60 -31.38 -3.69
N SER A 430 -3.76 -32.36 -3.34
CA SER A 430 -2.34 -32.31 -3.68
C SER A 430 -2.22 -32.48 -5.20
N THR A 431 -1.98 -31.39 -5.91
CA THR A 431 -1.08 -31.35 -7.08
C THR A 431 -0.66 -29.91 -7.29
N THR A 432 0.62 -29.65 -7.11
CA THR A 432 1.35 -28.50 -7.65
C THR A 432 0.94 -28.22 -9.11
N PRO A 433 0.54 -27.00 -9.47
CA PRO A 433 0.42 -26.61 -10.87
C PRO A 433 1.84 -26.38 -11.41
N THR A 434 2.32 -27.29 -12.26
CA THR A 434 3.48 -27.03 -13.13
C THR A 434 3.11 -25.98 -14.18
N PRO A 435 3.97 -24.97 -14.44
CA PRO A 435 3.84 -24.09 -15.61
C PRO A 435 3.86 -24.90 -16.92
N PRO A 436 3.22 -24.41 -18.00
CA PRO A 436 3.13 -25.16 -19.26
C PRO A 436 4.49 -25.27 -19.94
N ASP A 437 4.91 -26.52 -20.15
CA ASP A 437 6.14 -26.89 -20.84
C ASP A 437 5.98 -26.73 -22.36
N SER A 438 6.90 -26.01 -22.99
CA SER A 438 7.08 -25.99 -24.44
C SER A 438 8.13 -27.02 -24.84
N ASN A 439 7.65 -28.23 -25.15
CA ASN A 439 8.16 -29.21 -26.12
C ASN A 439 9.44 -28.79 -26.89
N GLN A 440 10.48 -29.62 -26.95
CA GLN A 440 10.54 -30.81 -27.82
C GLN A 440 11.97 -31.36 -27.94
N GLY A 441 12.11 -32.70 -27.82
CA GLY A 441 12.94 -33.49 -28.73
C GLY A 441 14.23 -34.11 -28.17
N GLY A 442 14.33 -35.44 -28.29
CA GLY A 442 15.63 -36.07 -28.56
C GLY A 442 16.00 -37.29 -27.72
N ASN A 443 15.32 -38.40 -27.96
CA ASN A 443 15.68 -39.76 -27.58
C ASN A 443 17.12 -40.16 -27.97
N SER A 444 17.88 -40.84 -27.09
CA SER A 444 18.44 -42.19 -27.35
C SER A 444 19.34 -42.70 -26.20
N SER A 445 19.01 -43.90 -25.73
CA SER A 445 19.84 -44.78 -24.92
C SER A 445 20.88 -45.54 -25.75
N SER A 446 22.04 -45.83 -25.15
CA SER A 446 22.78 -47.13 -25.19
C SER A 446 24.13 -46.92 -24.47
N ASP A 447 24.35 -47.48 -23.29
CA ASP A 447 24.82 -48.85 -22.99
C ASP A 447 26.35 -49.03 -22.98
N SER A 448 26.79 -49.83 -21.99
CA SER A 448 28.06 -50.55 -21.84
C SER A 448 29.35 -49.82 -21.38
N GLY A 449 29.76 -50.15 -20.14
CA GLY A 449 30.95 -50.99 -19.96
C GLY A 449 32.29 -50.34 -19.56
N ASN A 450 32.53 -50.28 -18.25
CA ASN A 450 33.74 -50.74 -17.53
C ASN A 450 35.16 -50.33 -18.04
N ASN A 451 35.91 -49.55 -17.24
CA ASN A 451 36.99 -50.03 -16.36
C ASN A 451 38.12 -48.99 -16.13
N SER A 452 38.41 -48.76 -14.84
CA SER A 452 39.69 -48.42 -14.20
C SER A 452 40.56 -47.24 -14.67
N GLY A 453 40.77 -46.33 -13.71
CA GLY A 453 42.13 -46.01 -13.28
C GLY A 453 42.85 -44.90 -14.04
N GLY A 454 42.31 -43.69 -13.96
CA GLY A 454 43.07 -42.46 -14.16
C GLY A 454 42.53 -41.44 -13.17
N SER A 455 43.40 -40.91 -12.30
CA SER A 455 43.09 -39.73 -11.48
C SER A 455 42.84 -38.55 -12.41
N ASN A 456 41.62 -38.43 -12.91
CA ASN A 456 41.13 -37.17 -13.43
C ASN A 456 40.79 -36.34 -12.20
N GLU A 457 41.70 -35.46 -11.79
CA GLU A 457 41.27 -34.20 -11.18
C GLU A 457 40.28 -33.59 -12.18
N ASN A 458 38.99 -33.80 -11.90
CA ASN A 458 37.93 -33.09 -12.57
C ASN A 458 38.28 -31.61 -12.35
N PRO A 459 38.50 -30.79 -13.39
CA PRO A 459 38.96 -29.43 -13.19
C PRO A 459 37.97 -28.73 -12.27
N SER A 460 38.41 -28.44 -11.05
CA SER A 460 37.58 -27.78 -10.05
C SER A 460 37.17 -26.45 -10.65
N LEU A 461 35.87 -26.30 -10.91
CA LEU A 461 35.33 -25.08 -11.49
C LEU A 461 35.70 -23.92 -10.56
N THR A 462 36.22 -22.82 -11.11
CA THR A 462 36.47 -21.63 -10.31
C THR A 462 35.14 -21.07 -9.78
N ALA A 463 35.17 -20.32 -8.68
CA ALA A 463 33.97 -19.67 -8.14
C ALA A 463 33.21 -18.89 -9.24
N GLU A 464 33.91 -18.13 -10.09
CA GLU A 464 33.26 -17.42 -11.20
C GLU A 464 32.60 -18.36 -12.25
N GLN A 465 33.19 -19.52 -12.53
CA GLN A 465 32.57 -20.50 -13.45
C GLN A 465 31.31 -21.12 -12.85
N ILE A 466 31.33 -21.43 -11.55
CA ILE A 466 30.16 -21.95 -10.82
C ILE A 466 29.04 -20.92 -10.80
N ILE A 467 29.34 -19.66 -10.47
CA ILE A 467 28.39 -18.54 -10.44
C ILE A 467 27.69 -18.38 -11.80
N ASN A 468 28.46 -18.34 -12.88
CA ASN A 468 27.91 -18.20 -14.24
C ASN A 468 27.08 -19.42 -14.66
N ASN A 469 27.52 -20.64 -14.33
CA ASN A 469 26.78 -21.86 -14.64
C ASN A 469 25.46 -21.95 -13.86
N ALA A 470 25.39 -21.34 -12.67
CA ALA A 470 24.17 -21.23 -11.87
C ALA A 470 23.24 -20.08 -12.31
N GLY A 471 23.60 -19.31 -13.34
CA GLY A 471 22.77 -18.23 -13.90
C GLY A 471 22.96 -16.86 -13.26
N TYR A 472 23.80 -16.75 -12.22
CA TYR A 472 24.18 -15.49 -11.58
C TYR A 472 25.34 -14.81 -12.31
N LYS A 473 25.67 -13.58 -11.92
CA LYS A 473 26.80 -12.83 -12.50
C LYS A 473 27.57 -12.05 -11.44
N ILE A 474 28.82 -11.76 -11.78
CA ILE A 474 29.57 -10.69 -11.11
C ILE A 474 29.57 -9.46 -12.01
N VAL A 475 28.91 -8.39 -11.59
CA VAL A 475 28.86 -7.10 -12.30
C VAL A 475 29.39 -6.02 -11.36
N ASN A 476 30.37 -5.24 -11.82
CA ASN A 476 31.03 -4.20 -11.02
C ASN A 476 31.60 -4.69 -9.66
N GLY A 477 31.88 -6.00 -9.53
CA GLY A 477 32.37 -6.62 -8.29
C GLY A 477 31.28 -7.19 -7.37
N TYR A 478 30.00 -7.01 -7.71
CA TYR A 478 28.86 -7.50 -6.93
C TYR A 478 28.27 -8.78 -7.51
N PHE A 479 27.80 -9.65 -6.63
CA PHE A 479 27.00 -10.82 -7.03
C PHE A 479 25.57 -10.34 -7.36
N THR A 480 25.18 -10.45 -8.62
CA THR A 480 23.92 -9.94 -9.17
C THR A 480 23.14 -11.04 -9.89
N LYS A 481 22.03 -10.67 -10.55
CA LYS A 481 21.09 -11.60 -11.18
C LYS A 481 20.33 -12.50 -10.22
N VAL A 482 20.29 -12.12 -8.94
CA VAL A 482 19.46 -12.76 -7.93
C VAL A 482 18.00 -12.49 -8.24
N THR A 483 17.18 -13.54 -8.30
CA THR A 483 15.76 -13.36 -8.59
C THR A 483 15.08 -12.60 -7.44
N LEU A 484 14.15 -11.70 -7.74
CA LEU A 484 13.45 -10.95 -6.71
C LEU A 484 12.70 -11.88 -5.75
N GLY A 485 13.06 -11.82 -4.47
CA GLY A 485 12.49 -12.68 -3.43
C GLY A 485 13.08 -14.09 -3.36
N GLU A 486 14.18 -14.35 -4.06
CA GLU A 486 14.91 -15.62 -3.98
C GLU A 486 15.39 -15.91 -2.56
N ASP A 487 15.28 -17.17 -2.14
CA ASP A 487 15.68 -17.60 -0.81
C ASP A 487 17.15 -18.03 -0.79
N VAL A 488 17.83 -17.69 0.30
CA VAL A 488 19.22 -18.08 0.58
C VAL A 488 19.42 -19.60 0.43
N SER A 489 18.44 -20.41 0.85
CA SER A 489 18.51 -21.86 0.72
C SER A 489 18.51 -22.33 -0.74
N SER A 490 17.83 -21.60 -1.64
CA SER A 490 17.79 -21.91 -3.07
C SER A 490 19.13 -21.62 -3.74
N ILE A 491 19.71 -20.44 -3.49
CA ILE A 491 21.04 -20.07 -4.02
C ILE A 491 22.09 -21.09 -3.57
N ARG A 492 22.09 -21.42 -2.28
CA ARG A 492 23.01 -22.41 -1.72
C ARG A 492 22.83 -23.78 -2.36
N SER A 493 21.60 -24.29 -2.43
CA SER A 493 21.34 -25.61 -3.01
C SER A 493 21.83 -25.72 -4.46
N TYR A 494 21.65 -24.66 -5.27
CA TYR A 494 22.12 -24.64 -6.65
C TYR A 494 23.64 -24.64 -6.76
N LEU A 495 24.32 -23.77 -6.00
CA LEU A 495 25.77 -23.64 -6.05
C LEU A 495 26.49 -24.84 -5.41
N GLU A 496 25.99 -25.35 -4.28
CA GLU A 496 26.50 -26.57 -3.64
C GLU A 496 26.27 -27.80 -4.54
N GLY A 497 25.15 -27.84 -5.28
CA GLY A 497 24.88 -28.87 -6.30
C GLY A 497 25.86 -28.86 -7.48
N LEU A 498 26.56 -27.75 -7.71
CA LEU A 498 27.66 -27.63 -8.68
C LEU A 498 29.05 -27.88 -8.07
N GLY A 499 29.10 -28.31 -6.81
CA GLY A 499 30.33 -28.66 -6.10
C GLY A 499 31.02 -27.51 -5.37
N ALA A 500 30.32 -26.39 -5.11
CA ALA A 500 30.86 -25.29 -4.31
C ALA A 500 30.61 -25.45 -2.81
N GLU A 501 31.53 -24.95 -1.99
CA GLU A 501 31.30 -24.64 -0.59
C GLU A 501 30.75 -23.21 -0.48
N VAL A 502 29.54 -23.05 0.08
CA VAL A 502 28.80 -21.78 0.08
C VAL A 502 28.36 -21.36 1.47
N TYR A 503 28.69 -20.12 1.82
CA TYR A 503 28.21 -19.45 3.02
C TYR A 503 27.57 -18.11 2.65
N ILE A 504 26.42 -17.81 3.25
CA ILE A 504 25.81 -16.48 3.13
C ILE A 504 25.71 -15.88 4.52
N THR A 505 26.12 -14.63 4.69
CA THR A 505 25.92 -13.85 5.91
C THR A 505 25.19 -12.55 5.61
N ASP A 506 24.51 -12.00 6.61
CA ASP A 506 24.06 -10.61 6.53
C ASP A 506 25.25 -9.63 6.62
N LYS A 507 24.98 -8.34 6.46
CA LYS A 507 25.99 -7.27 6.59
C LYS A 507 26.67 -7.17 7.97
N ASN A 508 26.11 -7.81 8.99
CA ASN A 508 26.69 -7.90 10.34
C ASN A 508 27.44 -9.22 10.56
N LEU A 509 27.68 -9.99 9.50
CA LEU A 509 28.36 -11.30 9.51
C LEU A 509 27.59 -12.42 10.23
N ASN A 510 26.27 -12.29 10.39
CA ASN A 510 25.45 -13.38 10.90
C ASN A 510 25.11 -14.35 9.77
N PHE A 511 25.34 -15.65 9.98
CA PHE A 511 25.01 -16.67 8.98
C PHE A 511 23.52 -16.71 8.66
N LYS A 512 23.21 -16.63 7.36
CA LYS A 512 21.88 -16.83 6.80
C LYS A 512 21.81 -18.25 6.21
N PHE A 513 20.88 -19.05 6.72
CA PHE A 513 20.60 -20.39 6.21
C PHE A 513 19.32 -20.45 5.36
N THR A 514 18.39 -19.52 5.60
CA THR A 514 17.08 -19.40 4.92
C THR A 514 16.66 -17.92 4.93
N GLY A 515 15.60 -17.58 4.21
CA GLY A 515 15.08 -16.23 4.10
C GLY A 515 15.55 -15.54 2.83
N LYS A 516 14.91 -14.41 2.51
CA LYS A 516 15.21 -13.67 1.28
C LYS A 516 16.67 -13.22 1.25
N VAL A 517 17.25 -13.33 0.07
CA VAL A 517 18.52 -12.69 -0.26
C VAL A 517 18.27 -11.19 -0.36
N SER A 518 19.16 -10.40 0.24
CA SER A 518 19.04 -8.95 0.34
C SER A 518 20.29 -8.28 -0.21
N THR A 519 20.14 -7.07 -0.73
CA THR A 519 21.31 -6.23 -0.98
C THR A 519 22.09 -6.01 0.32
N GLU A 520 23.42 -5.97 0.25
CA GLU A 520 24.38 -5.96 1.38
C GLU A 520 24.59 -7.32 2.08
N ASP A 521 23.89 -8.39 1.69
CA ASP A 521 24.31 -9.74 2.09
C ASP A 521 25.69 -10.07 1.48
N LEU A 522 26.44 -10.93 2.15
CA LEU A 522 27.72 -11.43 1.68
C LEU A 522 27.60 -12.90 1.33
N ILE A 523 28.07 -13.29 0.14
CA ILE A 523 28.15 -14.68 -0.30
C ILE A 523 29.60 -15.08 -0.48
N THR A 524 30.02 -16.11 0.24
CA THR A 524 31.34 -16.74 0.11
C THR A 524 31.19 -18.06 -0.65
N ILE A 525 31.95 -18.21 -1.74
CA ILE A 525 31.97 -19.38 -2.61
C ILE A 525 33.43 -19.82 -2.77
N ASN A 526 33.80 -21.01 -2.28
CA ASN A 526 35.16 -21.55 -2.37
C ASN A 526 36.24 -20.51 -1.99
N ASP A 527 36.11 -19.92 -0.80
CA ASP A 527 37.00 -18.89 -0.23
C ASP A 527 36.96 -17.48 -0.85
N LYS A 528 36.14 -17.21 -1.87
CA LYS A 528 35.92 -15.85 -2.39
C LYS A 528 34.60 -15.28 -1.89
N THR A 529 34.65 -14.09 -1.30
CA THR A 529 33.46 -13.37 -0.81
C THR A 529 33.08 -12.24 -1.75
N TYR A 530 31.79 -12.16 -2.08
CA TYR A 530 31.17 -11.11 -2.85
C TYR A 530 30.04 -10.47 -2.04
N GLU A 531 29.86 -9.17 -2.20
CA GLU A 531 28.65 -8.50 -1.71
C GLU A 531 27.54 -8.63 -2.75
N ILE A 532 26.32 -8.87 -2.28
CA ILE A 532 25.15 -9.08 -3.13
C ILE A 532 24.49 -7.73 -3.42
N ALA A 533 24.13 -7.50 -4.69
CA ALA A 533 23.26 -6.42 -5.11
C ALA A 533 22.03 -7.00 -5.82
N VAL A 534 20.86 -6.79 -5.26
CA VAL A 534 19.57 -7.21 -5.83
C VAL A 534 18.92 -5.98 -6.44
N TYR A 535 18.84 -5.90 -7.77
CA TYR A 535 18.35 -4.71 -8.45
C TYR A 535 16.91 -4.39 -8.04
N GLY A 536 16.69 -3.17 -7.56
CA GLY A 536 15.44 -2.69 -6.99
C GLY A 536 15.38 -2.74 -5.47
N ASP A 537 16.21 -3.54 -4.78
CA ASP A 537 16.31 -3.56 -3.31
C ASP A 537 17.37 -2.55 -2.85
N ALA A 538 17.12 -1.27 -3.14
CA ALA A 538 18.00 -0.17 -2.76
C ALA A 538 18.10 0.03 -1.24
N SER A 539 17.17 -0.56 -0.46
CA SER A 539 17.14 -0.46 0.99
C SER A 539 17.80 -1.63 1.73
N GLY A 540 18.16 -2.70 1.03
CA GLY A 540 18.82 -3.89 1.58
C GLY A 540 17.93 -4.72 2.50
N ASP A 541 16.62 -4.76 2.25
CA ASP A 541 15.68 -5.57 3.05
C ASP A 541 15.16 -6.82 2.34
N GLY A 542 15.70 -7.12 1.15
CA GLY A 542 15.36 -8.28 0.33
C GLY A 542 14.00 -8.18 -0.34
N SER A 543 13.35 -7.00 -0.35
CA SER A 543 12.06 -6.81 -0.99
C SER A 543 12.01 -5.50 -1.75
N VAL A 544 11.80 -5.53 -3.06
CA VAL A 544 11.54 -4.31 -3.83
C VAL A 544 10.16 -3.74 -3.48
N ASN A 545 10.14 -2.64 -2.76
CA ASN A 545 8.95 -1.97 -2.24
C ASN A 545 9.12 -0.43 -2.20
N ILE A 546 8.14 0.28 -1.63
CA ILE A 546 8.17 1.76 -1.58
C ILE A 546 9.36 2.31 -0.79
N LYS A 547 9.93 1.52 0.12
CA LYS A 547 11.12 1.89 0.87
C LYS A 547 12.34 2.02 -0.04
N ASP A 548 12.48 1.17 -1.06
CA ASP A 548 13.56 1.27 -2.03
C ASP A 548 13.37 2.50 -2.92
N LEU A 549 12.13 2.75 -3.34
CA LEU A 549 11.76 3.98 -4.02
C LEU A 549 12.14 5.21 -3.16
N LEU A 550 11.85 5.18 -1.87
CA LEU A 550 12.19 6.25 -0.93
C LEU A 550 13.70 6.39 -0.71
N TYR A 551 14.45 5.28 -0.66
CA TYR A 551 15.90 5.28 -0.54
C TYR A 551 16.55 5.93 -1.77
N ILE A 552 16.12 5.55 -2.97
CA ILE A 552 16.57 6.15 -4.23
C ILE A 552 16.19 7.63 -4.25
N GLN A 553 14.96 7.99 -3.88
CA GLN A 553 14.50 9.38 -3.83
C GLN A 553 15.35 10.23 -2.86
N LYS A 554 15.57 9.75 -1.63
CA LYS A 554 16.36 10.47 -0.62
C LYS A 554 17.82 10.61 -1.04
N TYR A 555 18.37 9.60 -1.71
CA TYR A 555 19.71 9.65 -2.31
C TYR A 555 19.82 10.73 -3.40
N LEU A 556 18.86 10.77 -4.34
CA LEU A 556 18.80 11.79 -5.38
C LEU A 556 18.63 13.21 -4.80
N LEU A 557 17.93 13.34 -3.66
CA LEU A 557 17.76 14.59 -2.92
C LEU A 557 18.96 14.95 -2.02
N GLY A 558 19.99 14.10 -1.93
CA GLY A 558 21.18 14.32 -1.08
C GLY A 558 20.90 14.23 0.43
N SER A 559 19.73 13.73 0.82
CA SER A 559 19.31 13.58 2.23
C SER A 559 19.64 12.21 2.83
N GLN A 560 20.15 11.29 2.00
CA GLN A 560 20.58 9.96 2.40
C GLN A 560 21.75 9.50 1.55
N SER A 561 22.78 8.92 2.16
CA SER A 561 23.84 8.21 1.45
C SER A 561 23.46 6.74 1.26
N LEU A 562 23.81 6.17 0.12
CA LEU A 562 23.74 4.73 -0.14
C LEU A 562 25.16 4.14 -0.09
N THR A 563 25.29 2.92 0.42
CA THR A 563 26.51 2.11 0.25
C THR A 563 26.68 1.75 -1.23
N GLU A 564 27.85 1.29 -1.63
CA GLU A 564 28.12 1.03 -3.05
C GLU A 564 27.28 -0.15 -3.61
N SER A 565 26.99 -1.18 -2.81
CA SER A 565 26.07 -2.26 -3.19
C SER A 565 24.61 -1.79 -3.29
N ASN A 566 24.16 -0.93 -2.37
CA ASN A 566 22.84 -0.30 -2.48
C ASN A 566 22.76 0.66 -3.67
N LYS A 567 23.87 1.28 -4.08
CA LYS A 567 23.94 2.08 -5.31
C LYS A 567 23.79 1.21 -6.56
N GLU A 568 24.49 0.08 -6.60
CA GLU A 568 24.33 -0.91 -7.68
C GLU A 568 22.87 -1.40 -7.74
N ALA A 569 22.29 -1.79 -6.60
CA ALA A 569 20.88 -2.19 -6.52
C ALA A 569 19.89 -1.07 -6.92
N ALA A 570 20.25 0.19 -6.67
CA ALA A 570 19.45 1.34 -7.04
C ALA A 570 19.51 1.67 -8.54
N ASP A 571 20.57 1.31 -9.26
CA ASP A 571 20.73 1.51 -10.71
C ASP A 571 20.00 0.40 -11.49
N VAL A 572 18.68 0.38 -11.39
CA VAL A 572 17.82 -0.60 -12.07
C VAL A 572 17.77 -0.41 -13.59
N SER A 573 18.34 0.69 -14.11
CA SER A 573 18.46 0.92 -15.55
C SER A 573 19.80 0.44 -16.14
N HIS A 574 20.74 0.04 -15.27
CA HIS A 574 22.08 -0.46 -15.60
C HIS A 574 22.90 0.49 -16.46
N ASP A 575 22.74 1.81 -16.27
CA ASP A 575 23.48 2.82 -17.03
C ASP A 575 24.67 3.43 -16.27
N GLY A 576 24.95 2.90 -15.07
CA GLY A 576 26.04 3.30 -14.19
C GLY A 576 25.72 4.56 -13.38
N LYS A 577 24.48 5.06 -13.43
CA LYS A 577 24.05 6.27 -12.71
C LYS A 577 22.68 6.08 -12.09
N ILE A 578 22.59 6.41 -10.80
CA ILE A 578 21.29 6.47 -10.12
C ILE A 578 20.65 7.82 -10.44
N THR A 579 19.56 7.80 -11.18
CA THR A 579 18.83 8.98 -11.63
C THR A 579 17.33 8.82 -11.42
N ILE A 580 16.55 9.81 -11.82
CA ILE A 580 15.07 9.73 -11.80
C ILE A 580 14.53 8.59 -12.67
N LYS A 581 15.31 8.11 -13.65
CA LYS A 581 14.96 6.98 -14.51
C LYS A 581 14.86 5.69 -13.70
N ASP A 582 15.80 5.47 -12.78
CA ASP A 582 15.82 4.30 -11.91
C ASP A 582 14.69 4.35 -10.90
N LEU A 583 14.47 5.53 -10.31
CA LEU A 583 13.31 5.80 -9.47
C LEU A 583 12.00 5.46 -10.21
N LEU A 584 11.85 5.89 -11.47
CA LEU A 584 10.67 5.61 -12.28
C LEU A 584 10.51 4.13 -12.62
N LEU A 585 11.60 3.40 -12.86
CA LEU A 585 11.56 1.96 -13.14
C LEU A 585 11.15 1.16 -11.90
N VAL A 586 11.68 1.51 -10.73
CA VAL A 586 11.22 0.95 -9.45
C VAL A 586 9.74 1.30 -9.23
N GLN A 587 9.32 2.54 -9.46
CA GLN A 587 7.93 2.96 -9.33
C GLN A 587 7.00 2.15 -10.26
N LYS A 588 7.37 1.98 -11.53
CA LYS A 588 6.59 1.19 -12.50
C LYS A 588 6.48 -0.27 -12.08
N TYR A 589 7.56 -0.85 -11.57
CA TYR A 589 7.55 -2.20 -11.01
C TYR A 589 6.59 -2.32 -9.83
N LEU A 590 6.60 -1.36 -8.90
CA LEU A 590 5.67 -1.32 -7.76
C LEU A 590 4.21 -1.13 -8.18
N LEU A 591 3.98 -0.39 -9.27
CA LEU A 591 2.66 -0.20 -9.88
C LEU A 591 2.23 -1.36 -10.78
N GLY A 592 3.07 -2.40 -10.95
CA GLY A 592 2.79 -3.52 -11.85
C GLY A 592 2.76 -3.15 -13.35
N THR A 593 3.23 -1.96 -13.70
CA THR A 593 3.25 -1.42 -15.07
C THR A 593 4.62 -1.53 -15.74
N GLY A 594 5.59 -2.15 -15.06
CA GLY A 594 6.92 -2.44 -15.56
C GLY A 594 7.58 -3.59 -14.80
N SER A 595 8.76 -4.01 -15.25
CA SER A 595 9.57 -5.04 -14.62
C SER A 595 10.96 -4.48 -14.29
N ILE A 596 11.60 -4.99 -13.24
CA ILE A 596 13.03 -4.75 -12.99
C ILE A 596 13.78 -5.98 -13.48
N THR A 597 14.72 -5.75 -14.40
CA THR A 597 15.63 -6.79 -14.86
C THR A 597 16.71 -7.00 -13.81
N GLN A 598 17.02 -8.26 -13.51
CA GLN A 598 18.07 -8.65 -12.56
C GLN A 598 19.40 -8.92 -13.27
#